data_AF-A0A973KKQ6-F1
#
_entry.id   AF-A0A973KKQ6-F1
#
_cell.length_a   1.000
_cell.length_b   1.000
_cell.length_c   1.000
_cell.angle_alpha   90.00
_cell.angle_beta   90.00
_cell.angle_gamma   90.00
#
_symmetry.space_group_name_H-M   'P 1'
#
loop_
_entity.id
_entity.type
_entity.pdbx_description
1 polymer ?
#
loop_
_entity_poly.entity_id
_entity_poly.type
_entity_poly.pdbx_seq_one_letter_code
_entity_poly.pdbx_strand_id
1 'polypeptide(L)'
;MTVTAQAGPTSPAAGRRVTPTGRLILPADADRADWLTARRSGIGSSDIAAILGISRYGNALSVYHDKTGGLHLESDDSEPALWGRAFEETVAREWARRNRSYVRRVGLVQNIDRPWQMCTLDRRVLECPLADGAEKCAVEIKCR
;
A
#
# COMPACT_ATOMS: atom_id res chain seq x y z
N MET A 1 30.65 -21.73 23.07
CA MET A 1 29.91 -20.50 22.75
C MET A 1 29.03 -20.78 21.56
N THR A 2 27.74 -21.05 21.81
CA THR A 2 26.79 -21.45 20.76
C THR A 2 26.10 -20.18 20.28
N VAL A 3 26.34 -19.78 19.04
CA VAL A 3 25.69 -18.62 18.41
C VAL A 3 24.28 -19.05 18.01
N THR A 4 23.29 -18.59 18.78
CA THR A 4 21.88 -18.72 18.41
C THR A 4 21.60 -17.73 17.28
N ALA A 5 21.48 -18.24 16.04
CA ALA A 5 20.99 -17.45 14.93
C ALA A 5 19.53 -17.05 15.22
N GLN A 6 19.25 -15.74 15.29
CA GLN A 6 17.87 -15.27 15.35
C GLN A 6 17.17 -15.56 14.03
N ALA A 7 16.04 -16.26 14.11
CA ALA A 7 15.13 -16.41 13.00
C ALA A 7 14.65 -15.02 12.56
N GLY A 8 14.91 -14.68 11.29
CA GLY A 8 14.28 -13.52 10.66
C GLY A 8 12.75 -13.63 10.72
N PRO A 9 12.02 -12.52 10.56
CA PRO A 9 10.58 -12.52 10.65
C PRO A 9 10.00 -13.56 9.68
N THR A 10 9.37 -14.57 10.26
CA THR A 10 8.64 -15.59 9.53
C THR A 10 7.63 -14.89 8.65
N SER A 11 7.74 -15.09 7.33
CA SER A 11 6.71 -14.65 6.39
C SER A 11 5.35 -15.16 6.91
N PRO A 12 4.35 -14.30 7.12
CA PRO A 12 3.06 -14.78 7.57
C PRO A 12 2.51 -15.77 6.54
N ALA A 13 1.89 -16.84 7.04
CA ALA A 13 1.20 -17.87 6.27
C ALA A 13 0.39 -17.25 5.14
N ALA A 14 0.42 -17.88 3.95
CA ALA A 14 -0.15 -17.38 2.70
C ALA A 14 -1.49 -16.63 2.89
N GLY A 15 -1.41 -15.30 2.96
CA GLY A 15 -2.57 -14.45 3.25
C GLY A 15 -3.67 -14.58 2.21
N ARG A 16 -4.92 -14.33 2.62
CA ARG A 16 -6.11 -14.39 1.75
C ARG A 16 -5.89 -13.57 0.48
N ARG A 17 -6.19 -14.15 -0.70
CA ARG A 17 -6.21 -13.41 -1.97
C ARG A 17 -7.33 -12.38 -1.96
N VAL A 18 -7.00 -11.12 -2.23
CA VAL A 18 -7.93 -9.98 -2.24
C VAL A 18 -8.10 -9.37 -3.63
N THR A 19 -7.13 -9.59 -4.51
CA THR A 19 -7.20 -9.35 -5.96
C THR A 19 -6.75 -10.63 -6.69
N PRO A 20 -6.82 -10.74 -8.04
CA PRO A 20 -6.42 -11.95 -8.75
C PRO A 20 -4.98 -12.41 -8.43
N THR A 21 -4.07 -11.44 -8.30
CA THR A 21 -2.63 -11.66 -8.08
C THR A 21 -2.14 -11.12 -6.74
N GLY A 22 -2.99 -10.48 -5.93
CA GLY A 22 -2.64 -9.84 -4.68
C GLY A 22 -3.11 -10.61 -3.45
N ARG A 23 -2.17 -10.94 -2.56
CA ARG A 23 -2.43 -11.48 -1.21
C ARG A 23 -2.40 -10.37 -0.17
N LEU A 24 -3.29 -10.44 0.82
CA LEU A 24 -3.30 -9.51 1.94
C LEU A 24 -2.13 -9.80 2.88
N ILE A 25 -1.37 -8.77 3.25
CA ILE A 25 -0.28 -8.83 4.23
C ILE A 25 -0.70 -8.21 5.54
N LEU A 26 -1.35 -7.06 5.49
CA LEU A 26 -1.78 -6.31 6.66
C LEU A 26 -3.15 -5.67 6.38
N PRO A 27 -4.15 -5.78 7.28
CA PRO A 27 -5.48 -5.22 7.04
C PRO A 27 -5.47 -3.68 7.09
N ALA A 28 -6.51 -3.06 6.55
CA ALA A 28 -6.60 -1.60 6.42
C ALA A 28 -6.77 -0.81 7.73
N ASP A 29 -7.13 -1.51 8.80
CA ASP A 29 -7.31 -0.99 10.16
C ASP A 29 -6.10 -1.27 11.06
N ALA A 30 -5.03 -1.85 10.51
CA ALA A 30 -3.79 -2.04 11.24
C ALA A 30 -3.15 -0.71 11.64
N ASP A 31 -2.39 -0.76 12.74
CA ASP A 31 -1.68 0.40 13.22
C ASP A 31 -0.70 0.94 12.18
N ARG A 32 -0.60 2.26 12.15
CA ARG A 32 0.23 2.95 11.16
C ARG A 32 1.69 2.54 11.24
N ALA A 33 2.21 2.32 12.45
CA ALA A 33 3.59 1.87 12.67
C ALA A 33 3.82 0.46 12.10
N ASP A 34 2.85 -0.45 12.27
CA ASP A 34 2.90 -1.79 11.69
C ASP A 34 2.86 -1.73 10.17
N TRP A 35 2.03 -0.86 9.61
CA TRP A 35 1.97 -0.64 8.17
C TRP A 35 3.27 -0.09 7.59
N LEU A 36 3.86 0.92 8.24
CA LEU A 36 5.16 1.48 7.85
C LEU A 36 6.28 0.43 7.92
N THR A 37 6.25 -0.43 8.94
CA THR A 37 7.22 -1.52 9.07
C THR A 37 7.02 -2.58 8.01
N ALA A 38 5.78 -3.06 7.82
CA ALA A 38 5.47 -4.12 6.86
C ALA A 38 5.79 -3.71 5.42
N ARG A 39 5.54 -2.44 5.05
CA ARG A 39 5.81 -1.95 3.68
C ARG A 39 7.30 -1.75 3.35
N ARG A 40 8.21 -1.91 4.33
CA ARG A 40 9.66 -1.94 4.08
C ARG A 40 10.14 -3.30 3.56
N SER A 41 9.33 -4.36 3.70
CA SER A 41 9.66 -5.70 3.20
C SER A 41 9.59 -5.85 1.68
N GLY A 42 9.23 -4.78 0.95
CA GLY A 42 9.17 -4.77 -0.51
C GLY A 42 9.13 -3.34 -1.08
N ILE A 43 8.92 -3.27 -2.39
CA ILE A 43 8.80 -2.05 -3.17
C ILE A 43 7.32 -1.72 -3.34
N GLY A 44 6.92 -0.57 -2.80
CA GLY A 44 5.58 -0.01 -2.92
C GLY A 44 5.39 0.76 -4.23
N SER A 45 4.13 0.99 -4.61
CA SER A 45 3.78 1.83 -5.78
C SER A 45 4.38 3.24 -5.70
N SER A 46 4.44 3.84 -4.50
CA SER A 46 5.05 5.16 -4.29
C SER A 46 6.55 5.20 -4.54
N ASP A 47 7.24 4.07 -4.37
CA ASP A 47 8.70 4.00 -4.46
C ASP A 47 9.15 4.02 -5.93
N ILE A 48 8.30 3.54 -6.85
CA ILE A 48 8.62 3.39 -8.27
C ILE A 48 9.00 4.74 -8.90
N ALA A 49 8.29 5.82 -8.59
CA ALA A 49 8.61 7.14 -9.14
C ALA A 49 9.99 7.64 -8.70
N ALA A 50 10.38 7.36 -7.44
CA ALA A 50 11.71 7.70 -6.93
C ALA A 50 12.81 6.82 -7.54
N ILE A 51 12.55 5.51 -7.70
CA ILE A 51 13.46 4.56 -8.35
C ILE A 51 13.72 4.96 -9.80
N LEU A 52 12.68 5.37 -10.53
CA LEU A 52 12.77 5.80 -11.93
C LEU A 52 13.32 7.23 -12.10
N GLY A 53 13.60 7.95 -11.01
CA GLY A 53 14.13 9.32 -11.07
C GLY A 53 13.13 10.38 -11.54
N ILE A 54 11.82 10.09 -11.45
CA ILE A 54 10.74 11.01 -11.87
C ILE A 54 9.99 11.62 -10.68
N SER A 55 10.42 11.34 -9.45
CA SER A 55 9.87 11.93 -8.22
C SER A 55 10.65 13.18 -7.81
N ARG A 56 9.92 14.19 -7.32
CA ARG A 56 10.51 15.35 -6.63
C ARG A 56 10.75 15.13 -5.13
N TYR A 57 10.27 14.02 -4.58
CA TYR A 57 10.27 13.73 -3.13
C TYR A 57 11.36 12.75 -2.70
N GLY A 58 12.07 12.13 -3.64
CA GLY A 58 13.10 11.13 -3.34
C GLY A 58 13.75 10.56 -4.60
N ASN A 59 14.72 9.67 -4.40
CA ASN A 59 15.47 9.01 -5.46
C ASN A 59 15.70 7.52 -5.14
N ALA A 60 16.38 6.78 -6.02
CA ALA A 60 16.66 5.37 -5.80
C ALA A 60 17.46 5.10 -4.50
N LEU A 61 18.39 5.99 -4.14
CA LEU A 61 19.21 5.85 -2.93
C LEU A 61 18.38 6.04 -1.65
N SER A 62 17.46 7.01 -1.62
CA SER A 62 16.57 7.21 -0.47
C SER A 62 15.64 6.01 -0.27
N VAL A 63 15.14 5.42 -1.35
CA VAL A 63 14.35 4.18 -1.29
C VAL A 63 15.20 3.03 -0.75
N TYR A 64 16.43 2.85 -1.24
CA TYR A 64 17.34 1.81 -0.74
C TYR A 64 17.56 1.91 0.77
N HIS A 65 17.83 3.11 1.29
CA HIS A 65 18.01 3.32 2.72
C HIS A 65 16.73 3.11 3.53
N ASP A 66 15.55 3.49 3.02
CA ASP A 66 14.26 3.18 3.68
C ASP A 66 14.05 1.66 3.80
N LYS A 67 14.23 0.92 2.69
CA LYS A 67 13.98 -0.53 2.66
C LYS A 67 15.00 -1.35 3.43
N THR A 68 16.23 -0.86 3.59
CA THR A 68 17.27 -1.54 4.36
C THR A 68 17.29 -1.15 5.84
N GLY A 69 16.35 -0.29 6.28
CA GLY A 69 16.26 0.15 7.68
C GLY A 69 17.31 1.22 8.06
N GLY A 70 17.98 1.81 7.08
CA GLY A 70 18.93 2.91 7.29
C GLY A 70 18.25 4.25 7.63
N LEU A 71 16.92 4.34 7.52
CA LEU A 71 16.14 5.52 7.89
C LEU A 71 15.16 5.19 9.03
N HIS A 72 14.90 6.18 9.88
CA HIS A 72 13.79 6.13 10.85
C HIS A 72 12.46 5.92 10.10
N LEU A 73 11.47 5.33 10.77
CA LEU A 73 10.12 5.24 10.22
C LEU A 73 9.62 6.65 9.92
N GLU A 74 9.11 6.89 8.72
CA GLU A 74 8.63 8.21 8.31
C GLU A 74 7.54 8.70 9.28
N SER A 75 7.83 9.81 9.95
CA SER A 75 6.78 10.62 10.57
C SER A 75 6.12 11.41 9.45
N ASP A 76 4.80 11.28 9.35
CA ASP A 76 4.04 11.70 8.18
C ASP A 76 3.27 12.97 8.52
N ASP A 77 4.06 13.92 8.99
CA ASP A 77 3.66 15.18 9.60
C ASP A 77 3.59 16.30 8.57
N SER A 78 3.80 15.98 7.29
CA SER A 78 3.61 16.96 6.23
C SER A 78 2.13 17.32 6.12
N GLU A 79 1.85 18.61 5.98
CA GLU A 79 0.49 19.11 5.81
C GLU A 79 -0.26 18.46 4.63
N PRO A 80 0.37 18.21 3.45
CA PRO A 80 -0.30 17.49 2.36
C PRO A 80 -0.72 16.07 2.72
N ALA A 81 0.12 15.33 3.46
CA ALA A 81 -0.21 13.97 3.87
C ALA A 81 -1.32 13.95 4.93
N LEU A 82 -1.32 14.92 5.85
CA LEU A 82 -2.39 15.12 6.82
C LEU A 82 -3.74 15.33 6.12
N TRP A 83 -3.83 16.29 5.20
CA TRP A 83 -5.06 16.58 4.47
C TRP A 83 -5.47 15.44 3.53
N GLY A 84 -4.49 14.77 2.92
CA GLY A 84 -4.71 13.54 2.14
C GLY A 84 -5.51 12.52 2.94
N ARG A 85 -5.01 12.14 4.13
CA ARG A 85 -5.69 11.18 5.02
C ARG A 85 -7.05 11.68 5.49
N ALA A 86 -7.17 12.97 5.82
CA ALA A 86 -8.40 13.56 6.33
C ALA A 86 -9.54 13.52 5.29
N PHE A 87 -9.24 13.76 4.01
CA PHE A 87 -10.25 13.87 2.97
C PHE A 87 -10.49 12.60 2.15
N GLU A 88 -9.56 11.64 2.17
CA GLU A 88 -9.62 10.44 1.32
C GLU A 88 -10.95 9.68 1.44
N GLU A 89 -11.48 9.51 2.66
CA GLU A 89 -12.76 8.82 2.88
C GLU A 89 -13.95 9.58 2.31
N THR A 90 -13.97 10.90 2.47
CA THR A 90 -15.03 11.75 1.89
C THR A 90 -15.02 11.68 0.37
N VAL A 91 -13.84 11.75 -0.25
CA VAL A 91 -13.69 11.62 -1.70
C VAL A 91 -14.10 10.23 -2.19
N ALA A 92 -13.71 9.17 -1.45
CA ALA A 92 -14.10 7.80 -1.78
C ALA A 92 -15.62 7.60 -1.79
N ARG A 93 -16.31 8.15 -0.78
CA ARG A 93 -17.78 8.08 -0.67
C ARG A 93 -18.47 8.83 -1.80
N GLU A 94 -17.99 10.02 -2.13
CA GLU A 94 -18.57 10.81 -3.21
C GLU A 94 -18.32 10.16 -4.59
N TRP A 95 -17.14 9.60 -4.81
CA TRP A 95 -16.84 8.81 -6.01
C TRP A 95 -17.80 7.62 -6.13
N ALA A 96 -17.98 6.86 -5.06
CA ALA A 96 -18.87 5.69 -5.03
C ALA A 96 -20.32 6.07 -5.33
N ARG A 97 -20.82 7.16 -4.71
CA ARG A 97 -22.17 7.69 -4.92
C ARG A 97 -22.41 8.09 -6.38
N ARG A 98 -21.47 8.85 -6.99
CA ARG A 98 -21.60 9.30 -8.39
C ARG A 98 -21.60 8.15 -9.38
N ASN A 99 -20.84 7.10 -9.10
CA ASN A 99 -20.69 5.95 -9.97
C ASN A 99 -21.68 4.82 -9.68
N ARG A 100 -22.61 4.99 -8.72
CA ARG A 100 -23.54 3.94 -8.27
C ARG A 100 -22.80 2.63 -7.96
N SER A 101 -21.71 2.74 -7.22
CA SER A 101 -20.79 1.65 -6.93
C SER A 101 -20.52 1.56 -5.43
N TYR A 102 -19.96 0.44 -4.99
CA TYR A 102 -19.44 0.26 -3.64
C TYR A 102 -17.91 0.18 -3.64
N VAL A 103 -17.29 0.76 -2.62
CA VAL A 103 -15.84 0.78 -2.43
C VAL A 103 -15.49 0.31 -1.03
N ARG A 104 -14.33 -0.33 -0.88
CA ARG A 104 -13.80 -0.70 0.45
C ARG A 104 -12.29 -0.56 0.51
N ARG A 105 -11.79 -0.29 1.72
CA ARG A 105 -10.37 -0.44 2.02
C ARG A 105 -10.00 -1.92 2.08
N VAL A 106 -8.74 -2.23 1.76
CA VAL A 106 -8.22 -3.61 1.76
C VAL A 106 -7.06 -3.74 2.72
N GLY A 107 -6.09 -2.83 2.62
CA GLY A 107 -4.84 -2.85 3.38
C GLY A 107 -3.64 -3.08 2.48
N LEU A 108 -2.52 -3.45 3.08
CA LEU A 108 -1.28 -3.73 2.35
C LEU A 108 -1.39 -5.08 1.65
N VAL A 109 -1.21 -5.06 0.33
CA VAL A 109 -1.25 -6.24 -0.52
C VAL A 109 0.09 -6.47 -1.20
N GLN A 110 0.37 -7.72 -1.49
CA GLN A 110 1.62 -8.17 -2.10
C GLN A 110 1.31 -9.08 -3.28
N ASN A 111 2.09 -8.99 -4.35
CA ASN A 111 1.95 -9.90 -5.50
C ASN A 111 2.36 -11.33 -5.12
N ILE A 112 1.59 -12.32 -5.56
CA ILE A 112 1.83 -13.74 -5.24
C ILE A 112 3.10 -14.32 -5.89
N ASP A 113 3.43 -13.90 -7.11
CA ASP A 113 4.57 -14.42 -7.88
C ASP A 113 5.82 -13.57 -7.67
N ARG A 114 5.62 -12.30 -7.26
CA ARG A 114 6.68 -11.33 -6.99
C ARG A 114 6.48 -10.71 -5.61
N PRO A 115 6.81 -11.40 -4.51
CA PRO A 115 6.56 -10.89 -3.16
C PRO A 115 7.20 -9.53 -2.87
N TRP A 116 8.28 -9.16 -3.54
CA TRP A 116 8.83 -7.82 -3.40
C TRP A 116 7.93 -6.71 -3.98
N GLN A 117 6.91 -7.01 -4.79
CA GLN A 117 5.95 -6.03 -5.32
C GLN A 117 4.76 -5.88 -4.37
N MET A 118 4.57 -4.67 -3.84
CA MET A 118 3.54 -4.37 -2.85
C MET A 118 2.78 -3.09 -3.22
N CYS A 119 1.53 -2.98 -2.75
CA CYS A 119 0.81 -1.72 -2.77
C CYS A 119 -0.22 -1.66 -1.64
N THR A 120 -0.62 -0.45 -1.27
CA THR A 120 -1.85 -0.23 -0.50
C THR A 120 -2.81 0.45 -1.45
N LEU A 121 -3.91 -0.21 -1.77
CA LEU A 121 -4.97 0.39 -2.58
C LEU A 121 -5.72 1.37 -1.71
N ASP A 122 -5.99 2.59 -2.22
CA ASP A 122 -6.90 3.49 -1.52
C ASP A 122 -8.26 2.80 -1.42
N ARG A 123 -8.87 2.41 -2.55
CA ARG A 123 -10.11 1.62 -2.53
C ARG A 123 -10.13 0.50 -3.57
N ARG A 124 -10.67 -0.65 -3.17
CA ARG A 124 -11.15 -1.68 -4.11
C ARG A 124 -12.62 -1.41 -4.43
N VAL A 125 -12.94 -1.41 -5.72
CA VAL A 125 -14.31 -1.28 -6.22
C VAL A 125 -14.97 -2.65 -6.23
N LEU A 126 -16.19 -2.76 -5.72
CA LEU A 126 -16.94 -4.01 -5.66
C LEU A 126 -17.81 -4.21 -6.90
N GLU A 127 -18.33 -3.11 -7.46
CA GLU A 127 -19.15 -3.07 -8.67
C GLU A 127 -18.51 -2.10 -9.65
N CYS A 128 -17.70 -2.60 -10.59
CA CYS A 128 -16.96 -1.71 -11.46
C CYS A 128 -17.89 -1.02 -12.48
N PRO A 129 -17.94 0.32 -12.54
CA PRO A 129 -18.79 1.03 -13.50
C PRO A 129 -18.23 1.02 -14.93
N LEU A 130 -16.99 0.56 -15.12
CA LEU A 130 -16.29 0.54 -16.41
C LEU A 130 -16.38 -0.80 -17.14
N ALA A 131 -16.87 -1.85 -16.49
CA ALA A 131 -16.86 -3.20 -17.03
C ALA A 131 -18.16 -3.93 -16.74
N ASP A 132 -18.56 -4.80 -17.66
CA ASP A 132 -19.77 -5.63 -17.57
C ASP A 132 -19.57 -6.81 -16.59
N GLY A 133 -19.26 -6.50 -15.32
CA GLY A 133 -19.25 -7.43 -14.19
C GLY A 133 -18.02 -8.34 -14.03
N ALA A 134 -17.13 -8.44 -15.03
CA ALA A 134 -15.95 -9.31 -14.97
C ALA A 134 -14.68 -8.63 -14.43
N GLU A 135 -14.50 -7.32 -14.64
CA GLU A 135 -13.27 -6.63 -14.27
C GLU A 135 -13.28 -6.10 -12.84
N LYS A 136 -12.16 -6.34 -12.14
CA LYS A 136 -11.94 -5.86 -10.78
C LYS A 136 -11.26 -4.51 -10.85
N CYS A 137 -11.95 -3.47 -10.41
CA CYS A 137 -11.45 -2.10 -10.44
C CYS A 137 -10.92 -1.65 -9.07
N ALA A 138 -10.03 -0.67 -9.11
CA ALA A 138 -9.52 0.04 -7.94
C ALA A 138 -9.62 1.54 -8.20
N VAL A 139 -9.71 2.31 -7.13
CA VAL A 139 -9.65 3.77 -7.18
C VAL A 139 -8.44 4.21 -6.36
N GLU A 140 -7.60 5.01 -7.00
CA GLU A 140 -6.54 5.79 -6.36
C GLU A 140 -7.05 7.22 -6.20
N ILE A 141 -6.92 7.77 -5.01
CA ILE A 141 -7.41 9.09 -4.60
C ILE A 141 -6.19 9.97 -4.29
N LYS A 142 -6.20 11.18 -4.85
CA LYS A 142 -5.21 12.21 -4.53
C LYS A 142 -5.93 13.50 -4.19
N CYS A 143 -5.78 13.94 -2.96
CA CYS A 143 -6.22 15.25 -2.49
C CYS A 143 -5.04 16.21 -2.68
N ARG A 144 -5.13 17.10 -3.68
CA ARG A 144 -4.08 18.08 -4.02
C ARG A 144 -4.37 19.42 -3.38
#